data_AF-A0A640W0D7-F1
#
_entry.id   AF-A0A640W0D7-F1
#
_cell.length_a   1.000
_cell.length_b   1.000
_cell.length_c   1.000
_cell.angle_alpha   90.00
_cell.angle_beta   90.00
_cell.angle_gamma   90.00
#
_symmetry.space_group_name_H-M   'P 1'
#
loop_
_entity.id
_entity.type
_entity.pdbx_description
1 polymer ?
#
loop_
_entity_poly.entity_id
_entity_poly.type
_entity_poly.pdbx_seq_one_letter_code
_entity_poly.pdbx_strand_id
1 'polypeptide(L)' 'MFDFAIIGAGPAGSMAALQLAKQGYKTIVFEEHNSIWHTSKMRWPR' A
#
# COMPACT_ATOMS: atom_id res chain seq x y z
N MET A 1 -13.48 -14.29 1.24
CA MET A 1 -13.95 -12.95 1.64
C MET A 1 -12.74 -12.16 2.13
N PHE A 2 -12.56 -10.92 1.67
CA PHE A 2 -11.61 -9.97 2.24
C PHE A 2 -12.40 -8.96 3.06
N ASP A 3 -11.87 -8.54 4.21
CA ASP A 3 -12.49 -7.57 5.10
C ASP A 3 -12.20 -6.13 4.64
N PHE A 4 -11.03 -5.91 4.03
CA PHE A 4 -10.60 -4.60 3.54
C PHE A 4 -9.90 -4.69 2.18
N ALA A 5 -10.21 -3.74 1.31
CA ALA A 5 -9.50 -3.52 0.05
C ALA A 5 -8.75 -2.20 0.09
N ILE A 6 -7.46 -2.24 -0.22
CA ILE A 6 -6.53 -1.12 -0.13
C ILE A 6 -6.09 -0.78 -1.54
N ILE A 7 -6.27 0.48 -1.94
CA ILE A 7 -5.96 0.96 -3.29
C ILE A 7 -4.73 1.87 -3.17
N GLY A 8 -3.62 1.44 -3.78
CA GLY A 8 -2.28 2.02 -3.68
C GLY A 8 -1.38 1.25 -2.71
N ALA A 9 -0.31 0.65 -3.22
CA ALA A 9 0.78 -0.02 -2.49
C ALA A 9 2.02 0.88 -2.31
N GLY A 10 1.79 2.18 -2.12
CA GLY A 10 2.81 3.11 -1.63
C GLY A 10 3.17 2.88 -0.14
N PRO A 11 4.04 3.72 0.45
CA PRO A 11 4.42 3.61 1.86
C PRO A 11 3.22 3.63 2.81
N ALA A 12 2.25 4.52 2.56
CA ALA A 12 1.06 4.65 3.40
C ALA A 12 0.11 3.44 3.26
N GLY A 13 -0.17 3.00 2.04
CA GLY A 13 -1.08 1.86 1.80
C GLY A 13 -0.50 0.54 2.27
N SER A 14 0.81 0.33 2.10
CA SER A 14 1.52 -0.85 2.62
C SER A 14 1.52 -0.88 4.15
N MET A 15 1.69 0.27 4.81
CA MET A 15 1.63 0.38 6.27
C MET A 15 0.21 0.07 6.79
N ALA A 16 -0.82 0.58 6.12
CA ALA A 16 -2.21 0.28 6.45
C ALA A 16 -2.52 -1.22 6.29
N ALA A 17 -2.06 -1.85 5.20
CA ALA A 17 -2.21 -3.28 4.97
C ALA A 17 -1.55 -4.10 6.07
N LEU A 18 -0.33 -3.73 6.46
CA LEU A 18 0.40 -4.40 7.53
C LEU A 18 -0.32 -4.29 8.87
N GLN A 19 -0.86 -3.12 9.20
CA GLN A 19 -1.55 -2.90 10.47
C GLN A 19 -2.86 -3.70 10.54
N LEU A 20 -3.63 -3.72 9.44
CA LEU A 20 -4.86 -4.52 9.33
C LEU A 20 -4.56 -6.03 9.37
N ALA A 21 -3.50 -6.47 8.70
CA ALA A 21 -3.05 -7.87 8.74
C ALA A 21 -2.61 -8.29 10.16
N LYS A 22 -1.91 -7.40 10.89
CA LYS A 22 -1.54 -7.64 12.30
C LYS A 22 -2.74 -7.76 13.23
N GLN A 23 -3.86 -7.12 12.91
CA GLN A 23 -5.11 -7.24 13.65
C GLN A 23 -5.91 -8.49 13.26
N GLY A 24 -5.42 -9.31 12.33
CA GLY A 24 -6.05 -10.55 11.91
C GLY A 24 -7.07 -10.40 10.78
N TYR A 25 -7.20 -9.21 10.20
CA TYR A 25 -8.10 -8.98 9.07
C TYR A 25 -7.49 -9.45 7.76
N LYS A 26 -8.35 -9.97 6.89
CA LYS A 26 -7.96 -10.43 5.56
C LYS A 26 -8.01 -9.26 4.59
N THR A 27 -6.86 -8.71 4.23
CA THR A 27 -6.76 -7.54 3.35
C THR A 27 -6.33 -7.91 1.93
N ILE A 28 -6.78 -7.13 0.94
CA ILE A 28 -6.31 -7.19 -0.44
C ILE A 28 -5.77 -5.83 -0.85
N VAL A 29 -4.60 -5.79 -1.48
CA VAL A 29 -3.95 -4.56 -1.93
C VAL A 29 -3.94 -4.54 -3.46
N PHE A 30 -4.48 -3.47 -4.03
CA PHE A 30 -4.46 -3.20 -5.46
C PHE A 30 -3.54 -2.02 -5.73
N GLU A 31 -2.65 -2.14 -6.69
CA GLU A 31 -1.74 -1.08 -7.11
C GLU A 31 -1.83 -0.94 -8.64
N GLU A 32 -1.81 0.30 -9.11
CA GLU A 32 -1.88 0.62 -10.54
C GLU A 32 -0.52 0.39 -11.21
N HIS A 33 0.57 0.68 -10.50
CA HIS A 33 1.93 0.53 -11.00
C HIS A 33 2.51 -0.88 -10.76
N ASN A 34 3.26 -1.40 -11.72
CA ASN A 34 3.99 -2.67 -11.58
C ASN A 34 5.19 -2.60 -10.59
N SER A 35 5.22 -1.59 -9.71
CA SER A 35 6.31 -1.31 -8.79
C SER A 35 5.74 -0.92 -7.43
N ILE A 36 5.78 -1.85 -6.49
CA ILE A 36 5.64 -1.55 -5.07
C ILE A 36 6.80 -0.65 -4.67
N TRP A 37 6.49 0.54 -4.15
CA TRP A 37 7.42 1.66 -3.87
C TRP A 37 7.88 2.49 -5.08
N HIS A 38 7.07 3.47 -5.48
CA HIS A 38 7.52 4.50 -6.42
C HIS A 38 8.17 5.69 -5.68
N THR A 39 9.47 5.57 -5.36
CA THR A 39 10.29 6.72 -4.90
C THR A 39 10.69 7.65 -6.06
N SER A 40 10.35 7.31 -7.31
CA SER A 40 10.83 8.03 -8.50
C SER A 40 10.13 9.37 -8.77
N LYS A 41 9.24 9.82 -7.88
CA LYS A 41 8.73 11.21 -7.90
C LYS A 41 9.10 12.02 -6.66
N MET A 42 10.05 11.55 -5.84
CA MET A 42 10.76 12.42 -4.90
C MET A 42 11.79 13.26 -5.68
N ARG A 43 11.31 14.08 -6.60
CA ARG A 43 12.05 15.24 -7.09
C ARG A 43 12.04 16.24 -5.93
N TRP A 44 12.99 16.10 -5.01
CA TRP A 44 13.35 17.21 -4.14
C TRP A 44 13.61 18.43 -5.03
N PRO A 45 12.93 19.57 -4.82
CA PRO A 45 13.34 20.79 -5.48
C PRO A 45 14.71 21.14 -4.89
N ARG A 46 15.76 20.90 -5.66
CA ARG A 46 16.98 21.70 -5.52
C ARG A 46 16.72 23.07 -6.11
#